data_AF-A0A5P5ZQI5-F1
#
_entry.id   AF-A0A5P5ZQI5-F1
#
_cell.length_a   1.000
_cell.length_b   1.000
_cell.length_c   1.000
_cell.angle_alpha   90.00
_cell.angle_beta   90.00
_cell.angle_gamma   90.00
#
_symmetry.space_group_name_H-M   'P 1'
#
loop_
_entity.id
_entity.type
_entity.pdbx_description
1 polymer ?
#
loop_
_entity_poly.entity_id
_entity_poly.type
_entity_poly.pdbx_seq_one_letter_code
_entity_poly.pdbx_strand_id
1 'polypeptide(L)'
;MDTAINAPVLLIGFNRPDVMRQSFEYIRNARPAKLYVAIDGARDHKVGEDQLVTAVKEIVSKVDWECETHYRFNDQNRGAELTISSAVSWVLENEEFVIVLEDDIIAPMSFLKFAQDMLLRYRNIDEVYMISSCQTTPIDMPNNEDYLFGIYGHIWGWATWKRAWNRFDLNVNDFDKYSPEEELSKLTQNEAEKKLWRSTLKEMKNRGAGNNTWDICWSYIRFKENGLSVIPRVHLSSNIGAEGLHSKGKTGEHFRPFDANFTAKNHPSEVKRNLYYDNYHFNNHINRRPTILQRAVGKILRTLKLN
;
A
#
# COMPACT_ATOMS: atom_id res chain seq x y z
N MET A 1 21.66 19.09 4.33
CA MET A 1 20.45 18.36 3.88
C MET A 1 19.55 18.25 5.07
N ASP A 2 18.34 18.75 4.95
CA ASP A 2 17.39 18.72 6.05
C ASP A 2 17.06 17.25 6.36
N THR A 3 17.36 16.82 7.58
CA THR A 3 17.11 15.43 8.02
C THR A 3 15.69 15.24 8.53
N ALA A 4 14.92 16.32 8.65
CA ALA A 4 13.58 16.32 9.17
C ALA A 4 12.57 15.71 8.17
N ILE A 5 11.67 14.89 8.71
CA ILE A 5 10.48 14.44 8.00
C ILE A 5 9.34 15.41 8.31
N ASN A 6 9.12 16.35 7.39
CA ASN A 6 8.08 17.37 7.46
C ASN A 6 6.77 16.90 6.81
N ALA A 7 6.82 15.89 5.95
CA ALA A 7 5.61 15.30 5.38
C ALA A 7 4.76 14.63 6.48
N PRO A 8 3.43 14.83 6.49
CA PRO A 8 2.55 14.16 7.44
C PRO A 8 2.66 12.65 7.31
N VAL A 9 2.88 11.96 8.44
CA VAL A 9 2.87 10.50 8.51
C VAL A 9 1.57 10.04 9.15
N LEU A 10 0.88 9.09 8.54
CA LEU A 10 -0.30 8.42 9.06
C LEU A 10 0.07 6.99 9.44
N LEU A 11 -0.07 6.65 10.72
CA LEU A 11 0.03 5.29 11.25
C LEU A 11 -1.36 4.72 11.52
N ILE A 12 -1.69 3.61 10.88
CA ILE A 12 -2.97 2.91 11.04
C ILE A 12 -2.74 1.58 11.75
N GLY A 13 -3.59 1.20 12.70
CA GLY A 13 -3.44 -0.07 13.39
C GLY A 13 -4.70 -0.59 14.05
N PHE A 14 -4.55 -1.73 14.70
CA PHE A 14 -5.66 -2.39 15.41
C PHE A 14 -5.21 -2.99 16.74
N ASN A 15 -4.92 -4.30 16.79
CA ASN A 15 -4.81 -5.06 18.03
C ASN A 15 -3.51 -5.89 18.15
N ARG A 16 -2.45 -5.51 17.43
CA ARG A 16 -1.16 -6.24 17.42
C ARG A 16 -0.07 -5.46 18.16
N PRO A 17 -0.06 -5.41 19.51
CA PRO A 17 0.85 -4.54 20.26
C PRO A 17 2.34 -4.83 20.00
N ASP A 18 2.74 -6.08 19.84
CA ASP A 18 4.16 -6.42 19.61
C ASP A 18 4.66 -6.04 18.22
N VAL A 19 3.77 -6.13 17.22
CA VAL A 19 4.05 -5.73 15.84
C VAL A 19 4.02 -4.20 15.73
N MET A 20 3.00 -3.56 16.31
CA MET A 20 2.89 -2.11 16.40
C MET A 20 4.12 -1.49 17.07
N ARG A 21 4.61 -2.07 18.17
CA ARG A 21 5.81 -1.57 18.86
C ARG A 21 7.00 -1.50 17.91
N GLN A 22 7.24 -2.56 17.14
CA GLN A 22 8.35 -2.61 16.20
C GLN A 22 8.22 -1.55 15.10
N SER A 23 7.04 -1.41 14.49
CA SER A 23 6.80 -0.41 13.44
C SER A 23 6.86 1.03 13.99
N PHE A 24 6.32 1.27 15.19
CA PHE A 24 6.33 2.59 15.84
C PHE A 24 7.74 3.05 16.22
N GLU A 25 8.65 2.14 16.61
CA GLU A 25 10.04 2.51 16.88
C GLU A 25 10.75 3.11 15.66
N TYR A 26 10.41 2.69 14.44
CA TYR A 26 10.94 3.32 13.22
C TYR A 26 10.41 4.76 13.04
N ILE A 27 9.13 4.98 13.34
CA ILE A 27 8.52 6.32 13.31
C ILE A 27 9.14 7.21 14.40
N ARG A 28 9.28 6.70 15.63
CA ARG A 28 9.92 7.38 16.75
C ARG A 28 11.36 7.78 16.44
N ASN A 29 12.13 6.89 15.80
CA ASN A 29 13.50 7.18 15.36
C ASN A 29 13.53 8.21 14.23
N ALA A 30 12.52 8.22 13.36
CA ALA A 30 12.43 9.18 12.28
C ALA A 30 11.99 10.58 12.72
N ARG A 31 11.30 10.69 13.86
CA ARG A 31 10.83 11.94 14.47
C ARG A 31 10.10 12.85 13.48
N PRO A 32 9.02 12.38 12.81
CA PRO A 32 8.28 13.24 11.92
C PRO A 32 7.70 14.44 12.67
N ALA A 33 7.67 15.59 12.00
CA ALA A 33 7.13 16.83 12.58
C ALA A 33 5.61 16.76 12.79
N LYS A 34 4.91 15.90 12.03
CA LYS A 34 3.47 15.70 12.12
C LYS A 34 3.11 14.21 12.00
N LEU A 35 2.37 13.70 12.99
CA LEU A 35 1.96 12.32 13.09
C LEU A 35 0.45 12.21 13.31
N TYR A 36 -0.22 11.56 12.37
CA TYR A 36 -1.60 11.12 12.49
C TYR A 36 -1.63 9.64 12.89
N VAL A 37 -2.51 9.29 13.81
CA VAL A 37 -2.67 7.91 14.28
C VAL A 37 -4.14 7.52 14.23
N ALA A 38 -4.45 6.42 13.53
CA ALA A 38 -5.79 5.86 13.46
C ALA A 38 -5.80 4.41 13.97
N ILE A 39 -6.47 4.16 15.09
CA ILE A 39 -6.57 2.81 15.68
C ILE A 39 -8.03 2.34 15.66
N ASP A 40 -8.28 1.17 15.08
CA ASP A 40 -9.62 0.59 15.06
C ASP A 40 -10.06 0.08 16.45
N GLY A 41 -11.37 -0.02 16.67
CA GLY A 41 -11.94 -0.48 17.93
C GLY A 41 -11.94 -2.01 18.03
N ALA A 42 -12.07 -2.52 19.25
CA ALA A 42 -12.19 -3.96 19.50
C ALA A 42 -13.51 -4.50 18.94
N ARG A 43 -13.53 -5.80 18.60
CA ARG A 43 -14.74 -6.51 18.22
C ARG A 43 -15.47 -6.97 19.48
N ASP A 44 -16.74 -6.60 19.61
CA ASP A 44 -17.55 -6.90 20.80
C ASP A 44 -17.60 -8.40 21.16
N HIS A 45 -17.44 -9.28 20.18
CA HIS A 45 -17.50 -10.74 20.35
C HIS A 45 -16.13 -11.41 20.64
N LYS A 46 -15.03 -10.65 20.73
CA LYS A 46 -13.66 -11.15 20.92
C LYS A 46 -13.12 -10.76 22.30
N VAL A 47 -13.26 -11.66 23.27
CA VAL A 47 -12.77 -11.47 24.65
C VAL A 47 -11.26 -11.18 24.66
N GLY A 48 -10.84 -10.14 25.39
CA GLY A 48 -9.44 -9.74 25.57
C GLY A 48 -8.87 -8.86 24.44
N GLU A 49 -9.61 -8.64 23.36
CA GLU A 49 -9.17 -7.75 22.28
C GLU A 49 -9.15 -6.28 22.67
N ASP A 50 -10.04 -5.88 23.57
CA ASP A 50 -10.09 -4.56 24.20
C ASP A 50 -8.76 -4.21 24.89
N GLN A 51 -8.14 -5.19 25.56
CA GLN A 51 -6.84 -5.02 26.21
C GLN A 51 -5.72 -4.86 25.19
N LEU A 52 -5.75 -5.63 24.09
CA LEU A 52 -4.77 -5.52 23.01
C LEU A 52 -4.84 -4.17 22.30
N VAL A 53 -6.06 -3.70 21.99
CA VAL A 53 -6.29 -2.37 21.40
C VAL A 53 -5.83 -1.26 22.35
N THR A 54 -6.10 -1.40 23.65
CA THR A 54 -5.63 -0.46 24.67
C THR A 54 -4.10 -0.40 24.71
N ALA A 55 -3.42 -1.55 24.71
CA ALA A 55 -1.96 -1.61 24.65
C ALA A 55 -1.40 -0.96 23.37
N VAL A 56 -2.07 -1.14 22.22
CA VAL A 56 -1.69 -0.46 20.96
C VAL A 56 -1.82 1.06 21.11
N LYS A 57 -2.94 1.56 21.64
CA LYS A 57 -3.17 3.00 21.88
C LYS A 57 -2.11 3.58 22.81
N GLU A 58 -1.74 2.86 23.87
CA GLU A 58 -0.67 3.27 24.79
C GLU A 58 0.71 3.35 24.12
N ILE A 59 1.03 2.43 23.21
CA ILE A 59 2.31 2.43 22.47
C ILE A 59 2.41 3.69 21.60
N VAL A 60 1.41 3.93 20.76
CA VAL A 60 1.42 5.04 19.78
C VAL A 60 1.24 6.43 20.41
N SER A 61 0.83 6.48 21.68
CA SER A 61 0.74 7.72 22.45
C SER A 61 2.10 8.15 23.06
N LYS A 62 3.13 7.29 23.03
CA LYS A 62 4.46 7.59 23.59
C LYS A 62 5.34 8.38 22.61
N VAL A 63 4.85 9.53 22.18
CA VAL A 63 5.59 10.49 21.35
C VAL A 63 6.44 11.37 22.27
N ASP A 64 7.76 11.18 22.23
CA ASP A 64 8.74 11.87 23.08
C ASP A 64 9.65 12.85 22.33
N TRP A 65 9.23 13.28 21.15
CA TRP A 65 9.90 14.29 20.32
C TRP A 65 8.92 15.42 19.97
N GLU A 66 9.46 16.54 19.46
CA GLU A 66 8.63 17.64 18.96
C GLU A 66 7.82 17.19 17.73
N CYS A 67 6.51 17.03 17.92
CA CYS A 67 5.61 16.47 16.93
C CYS A 67 4.20 17.04 17.12
N GLU A 68 3.59 17.52 16.05
CA GLU A 68 2.15 17.77 16.00
C GLU A 68 1.43 16.42 15.86
N THR A 69 0.73 15.98 16.91
CA THR A 69 0.07 14.67 16.94
C THR A 69 -1.44 14.77 16.84
N HIS A 70 -2.04 13.91 16.01
CA HIS A 70 -3.49 13.80 15.84
C HIS A 70 -3.92 12.35 16.02
N TYR A 71 -4.92 12.11 16.87
CA TYR A 71 -5.39 10.76 17.18
C TYR A 71 -6.86 10.58 16.80
N ARG A 72 -7.14 9.47 16.11
CA ARG A 72 -8.48 8.99 15.82
C ARG A 72 -8.59 7.54 16.28
N PHE A 73 -9.27 7.32 17.40
CA PHE A 73 -9.52 5.99 17.92
C PHE A 73 -10.99 5.65 17.72
N ASN A 74 -11.28 4.55 17.02
CA ASN A 74 -12.65 4.06 16.93
C ASN A 74 -13.02 3.34 18.24
N ASP A 75 -14.27 3.53 18.67
CA ASP A 75 -14.81 2.82 19.84
C ASP A 75 -15.13 1.36 19.49
N GLN A 76 -15.65 1.12 18.30
CA GLN A 76 -16.01 -0.20 17.78
C GLN A 76 -15.18 -0.55 16.54
N ASN A 77 -14.99 -1.85 16.32
CA ASN A 77 -14.33 -2.35 15.11
C ASN A 77 -15.14 -1.98 13.85
N ARG A 78 -14.51 -1.23 12.94
CA ARG A 78 -15.12 -0.85 11.65
C ARG A 78 -14.61 -1.69 10.48
N GLY A 79 -13.55 -2.47 10.69
CA GLY A 79 -12.89 -3.26 9.67
C GLY A 79 -11.79 -2.47 8.96
N ALA A 80 -10.84 -3.20 8.36
CA ALA A 80 -9.64 -2.61 7.78
C ALA A 80 -9.95 -1.65 6.63
N GLU A 81 -10.90 -2.01 5.77
CA GLU A 81 -11.28 -1.25 4.58
C GLU A 81 -11.80 0.15 4.95
N LEU A 82 -12.73 0.23 5.90
CA LEU A 82 -13.28 1.50 6.37
C LEU A 82 -12.27 2.27 7.22
N THR A 83 -11.54 1.60 8.11
CA THR A 83 -10.56 2.27 8.98
C THR A 83 -9.46 2.90 8.15
N ILE A 84 -8.85 2.17 7.21
CA ILE A 84 -7.74 2.68 6.40
C ILE A 84 -8.21 3.79 5.48
N SER A 85 -9.27 3.57 4.70
CA SER A 85 -9.72 4.57 3.73
C SER A 85 -10.18 5.88 4.39
N SER A 86 -10.94 5.79 5.49
CA SER A 86 -11.42 6.98 6.21
C SER A 86 -10.31 7.70 6.97
N ALA A 87 -9.27 6.99 7.42
CA ALA A 87 -8.10 7.61 8.02
C ALA A 87 -7.30 8.42 6.99
N VAL A 88 -7.08 7.87 5.79
CA VAL A 88 -6.40 8.62 4.70
C VAL A 88 -7.21 9.85 4.32
N SER A 89 -8.53 9.73 4.14
CA SER A 89 -9.40 10.87 3.83
C SER A 89 -9.33 11.95 4.91
N TRP A 90 -9.36 11.56 6.19
CA TRP A 90 -9.26 12.49 7.32
C TRP A 90 -7.96 13.31 7.35
N VAL A 91 -6.82 12.67 7.05
CA VAL A 91 -5.56 13.41 6.97
C VAL A 91 -5.63 14.39 5.81
N LEU A 92 -6.08 13.94 4.63
CA LEU A 92 -6.13 14.75 3.42
C LEU A 92 -7.25 15.81 3.41
N GLU A 93 -8.18 15.80 4.37
CA GLU A 93 -9.07 16.94 4.62
C GLU A 93 -8.25 18.18 5.04
N ASN A 94 -7.16 17.98 5.78
CA ASN A 94 -6.34 19.04 6.39
C ASN A 94 -4.97 19.19 5.71
N GLU A 95 -4.45 18.11 5.14
CA GLU A 95 -3.12 18.05 4.53
C GLU A 95 -3.20 17.92 3.00
N GLU A 96 -2.16 18.40 2.32
CA GLU A 96 -2.08 18.26 0.86
C GLU A 96 -1.61 16.87 0.43
N PHE A 97 -0.84 16.20 1.27
CA PHE A 97 -0.31 14.86 1.04
C PHE A 97 -0.03 14.14 2.35
N VAL A 98 0.13 12.82 2.28
CA VAL A 98 0.38 11.95 3.44
C VAL A 98 1.23 10.74 3.07
N ILE A 99 2.13 10.35 3.97
CA ILE A 99 2.82 9.06 3.97
C ILE A 99 2.00 8.10 4.85
N VAL A 100 1.59 6.95 4.33
CA VAL A 100 0.69 6.01 4.99
C VAL A 100 1.43 4.72 5.35
N LEU A 101 1.34 4.35 6.63
CA LEU A 101 1.93 3.15 7.21
C LEU A 101 0.87 2.36 7.99
N GLU A 102 0.83 1.04 7.80
CA GLU A 102 0.06 0.13 8.66
C GLU A 102 0.94 -0.36 9.82
N ASP A 103 0.31 -0.90 10.87
CA ASP A 103 0.94 -1.32 12.12
C ASP A 103 2.01 -2.39 11.94
N ASP A 104 1.99 -3.11 10.81
CA ASP A 104 2.95 -4.15 10.45
C ASP A 104 3.97 -3.75 9.38
N ILE A 105 4.09 -2.46 9.07
CA ILE A 105 5.06 -1.95 8.12
C ILE A 105 6.23 -1.28 8.84
N ILE A 106 7.41 -1.88 8.69
CA ILE A 106 8.67 -1.22 9.00
C ILE A 106 9.03 -0.26 7.87
N ALA A 107 9.20 1.01 8.22
CA ALA A 107 9.54 2.10 7.32
C ALA A 107 10.87 2.77 7.74
N PRO A 108 12.02 2.41 7.13
CA PRO A 108 13.28 3.08 7.38
C PRO A 108 13.26 4.55 6.96
N MET A 109 14.19 5.33 7.50
CA MET A 109 14.41 6.73 7.12
C MET A 109 14.60 6.91 5.60
N SER A 110 15.23 5.95 4.91
CA SER A 110 15.37 5.98 3.44
C SER A 110 14.02 6.04 2.73
N PHE A 111 13.01 5.29 3.19
CA PHE A 111 11.67 5.38 2.63
C PHE A 111 11.00 6.70 2.93
N LEU A 112 11.04 7.16 4.18
CA LEU A 112 10.35 8.39 4.58
C LEU A 112 10.91 9.61 3.81
N LYS A 113 12.23 9.67 3.65
CA LYS A 113 12.88 10.70 2.82
C LYS A 113 12.51 10.55 1.35
N PHE A 114 12.57 9.34 0.80
CA PHE A 114 12.16 9.09 -0.58
C PHE A 114 10.71 9.55 -0.82
N ALA A 115 9.77 9.15 0.04
CA ALA A 115 8.37 9.54 -0.07
C ALA A 115 8.19 11.07 0.02
N GLN A 116 8.82 11.72 1.01
CA GLN A 116 8.79 13.19 1.13
C GLN A 116 9.32 13.89 -0.11
N ASP A 117 10.50 13.47 -0.60
CA ASP A 117 11.12 14.09 -1.77
C ASP A 117 10.24 13.94 -3.01
N MET A 118 9.61 12.77 -3.19
CA MET A 118 8.70 12.53 -4.32
C MET A 118 7.38 13.28 -4.17
N LEU A 119 6.83 13.40 -2.95
CA LEU A 119 5.63 14.18 -2.64
C LEU A 119 5.82 15.66 -3.01
N LEU A 120 6.98 16.22 -2.68
CA LEU A 120 7.34 17.60 -3.03
C LEU A 120 7.64 17.75 -4.52
N ARG A 121 8.38 16.82 -5.13
CA ARG A 121 8.75 16.86 -6.55
C ARG A 121 7.54 16.78 -7.49
N TYR A 122 6.58 15.91 -7.20
CA TYR A 122 5.43 15.63 -8.06
C TYR A 122 4.13 16.25 -7.52
N ARG A 123 4.25 17.26 -6.66
CA ARG A 123 3.13 17.96 -6.02
C ARG A 123 2.05 18.40 -7.01
N ASN A 124 2.47 18.97 -8.13
CA ASN A 124 1.60 19.56 -9.15
C ASN A 124 1.52 18.74 -10.45
N ILE A 125 1.89 17.46 -10.41
CA ILE A 125 1.80 16.58 -11.58
C ILE A 125 0.61 15.63 -11.41
N ASP A 126 -0.48 15.94 -12.10
CA ASP A 126 -1.76 15.25 -11.92
C ASP A 126 -1.67 13.75 -12.24
N GLU A 127 -0.80 13.36 -13.17
CA GLU A 127 -0.59 11.97 -13.59
C GLU A 127 0.04 11.10 -12.50
N VAL A 128 0.70 11.68 -11.49
CA VAL A 128 1.33 10.90 -10.40
C VAL A 128 0.36 10.78 -9.24
N TYR A 129 -0.13 9.55 -9.00
CA TYR A 129 -1.16 9.28 -8.00
C TYR A 129 -0.59 8.72 -6.70
N MET A 130 0.51 7.97 -6.77
CA MET A 130 1.01 7.24 -5.60
C MET A 130 2.52 7.15 -5.61
N ILE A 131 3.12 7.09 -4.42
CA ILE A 131 4.50 6.65 -4.22
C ILE A 131 4.47 5.33 -3.47
N SER A 132 5.11 4.31 -4.00
CA SER A 132 5.24 2.98 -3.38
C SER A 132 6.61 2.88 -2.70
N SER A 133 6.68 2.22 -1.54
CA SER A 133 7.97 1.75 -0.99
C SER A 133 8.41 0.42 -1.62
N CYS A 134 7.47 -0.33 -2.17
CA CYS A 134 7.69 -1.70 -2.60
C CYS A 134 8.33 -1.76 -3.99
N GLN A 135 9.44 -2.50 -4.06
CA GLN A 135 9.95 -3.10 -5.29
C GLN A 135 9.95 -4.62 -5.16
N THR A 136 9.11 -5.32 -5.94
CA THR A 136 9.01 -6.78 -5.87
C THR A 136 9.55 -7.50 -7.10
N THR A 137 9.84 -6.78 -8.18
CA THR A 137 10.37 -7.27 -9.45
C THR A 137 11.39 -6.27 -10.02
N PRO A 138 12.56 -6.13 -9.40
CA PRO A 138 13.57 -5.19 -9.87
C PRO A 138 13.96 -5.50 -11.32
N ILE A 139 14.18 -4.45 -12.10
CA ILE A 139 14.68 -4.53 -13.48
C ILE A 139 15.93 -3.67 -13.61
N ASP A 140 16.72 -3.93 -14.65
CA ASP A 140 17.79 -3.03 -15.04
C ASP A 140 17.19 -1.72 -15.57
N MET A 141 17.62 -0.60 -15.00
CA MET A 141 17.18 0.73 -15.35
C MET A 141 18.09 1.29 -16.45
N PRO A 142 17.60 1.54 -17.68
CA PRO A 142 18.45 1.89 -18.82
C PRO A 142 19.35 3.11 -18.60
N ASN A 143 18.87 4.13 -17.87
CA ASN A 143 19.67 5.32 -17.54
C ASN A 143 20.00 5.37 -16.05
N ASN A 144 20.02 4.21 -15.39
CA ASN A 144 20.33 4.03 -13.98
C ASN A 144 19.43 4.87 -13.05
N GLU A 145 18.18 5.12 -13.45
CA GLU A 145 17.23 5.90 -12.66
C GLU A 145 16.91 5.23 -11.32
N ASP A 146 16.68 6.05 -10.30
CA ASP A 146 16.45 5.59 -8.93
C ASP A 146 15.02 5.09 -8.69
N TYR A 147 14.12 5.39 -9.61
CA TYR A 147 12.74 4.93 -9.62
C TYR A 147 12.19 5.02 -11.03
N LEU A 148 11.01 4.42 -11.23
CA LEU A 148 10.26 4.46 -12.46
C LEU A 148 8.80 4.78 -12.19
N PHE A 149 8.05 5.03 -13.27
CA PHE A 149 6.60 5.16 -13.21
C PHE A 149 5.93 3.94 -13.81
N GLY A 150 4.95 3.38 -13.10
CA GLY A 150 4.15 2.24 -13.58
C GLY A 150 2.70 2.37 -13.15
N ILE A 151 1.82 1.58 -13.76
CA ILE A 151 0.40 1.49 -13.32
C ILE A 151 0.27 0.70 -12.02
N TYR A 152 1.24 -0.18 -11.76
CA TYR A 152 1.30 -0.95 -10.53
C TYR A 152 1.89 -0.11 -9.40
N GLY A 153 1.59 -0.50 -8.17
CA GLY A 153 2.20 0.09 -6.99
C GLY A 153 1.57 -0.54 -5.76
N HIS A 154 2.40 -1.12 -4.90
CA HIS A 154 1.96 -1.88 -3.73
C HIS A 154 1.95 -1.00 -2.48
N ILE A 155 1.12 -1.37 -1.51
CA ILE A 155 0.68 -0.47 -0.43
C ILE A 155 1.34 -0.73 0.92
N TRP A 156 2.36 -1.58 1.00
CA TRP A 156 3.09 -1.84 2.25
C TRP A 156 4.08 -0.73 2.56
N GLY A 157 3.56 0.45 2.88
CA GLY A 157 4.27 1.71 2.94
C GLY A 157 4.13 2.46 1.62
N TRP A 158 3.36 3.54 1.63
CA TRP A 158 3.05 4.31 0.43
C TRP A 158 2.77 5.77 0.78
N ALA A 159 2.62 6.62 -0.23
CA ALA A 159 2.22 8.01 -0.04
C ALA A 159 1.34 8.49 -1.20
N THR A 160 0.53 9.51 -0.93
CA THR A 160 -0.40 10.08 -1.92
C THR A 160 -0.69 11.55 -1.64
N TRP A 161 -1.36 12.20 -2.58
CA TRP A 161 -1.82 13.58 -2.50
C TRP A 161 -3.35 13.64 -2.39
N LYS A 162 -3.85 14.71 -1.77
CA LYS A 162 -5.27 15.06 -1.74
C LYS A 162 -5.88 15.11 -3.13
N ARG A 163 -5.18 15.71 -4.10
CA ARG A 163 -5.64 15.80 -5.51
C ARG A 163 -5.93 14.42 -6.12
N ALA A 164 -5.11 13.42 -5.82
CA ALA A 164 -5.28 12.06 -6.32
C ALA A 164 -6.35 11.31 -5.50
N TRP A 165 -6.30 11.43 -4.17
CA TRP A 165 -7.23 10.75 -3.26
C TRP A 165 -8.66 11.26 -3.33
N ASN A 166 -8.90 12.49 -3.77
CA ASN A 166 -10.26 13.01 -4.01
C ASN A 166 -11.05 12.20 -5.05
N ARG A 167 -10.37 11.36 -5.84
CA ARG A 167 -11.00 10.40 -6.78
C ARG A 167 -11.36 9.07 -6.11
N PHE A 168 -10.89 8.81 -4.89
CA PHE A 168 -11.12 7.57 -4.19
C PHE A 168 -12.60 7.40 -3.83
N ASP A 169 -13.15 6.23 -4.15
CA ASP A 169 -14.47 5.78 -3.76
C ASP A 169 -14.35 4.30 -3.38
N LEU A 170 -14.68 3.96 -2.13
CA LEU A 170 -14.67 2.56 -1.68
C LEU A 170 -15.79 1.73 -2.32
N ASN A 171 -16.88 2.39 -2.73
CA ASN A 171 -18.04 1.75 -3.34
C ASN A 171 -17.82 1.44 -4.82
N VAL A 172 -17.07 2.30 -5.50
CA VAL A 172 -16.72 2.20 -6.91
C VAL A 172 -17.98 1.91 -7.76
N ASN A 173 -19.00 2.75 -7.62
CA ASN A 173 -20.32 2.49 -8.22
C ASN A 173 -20.32 2.50 -9.77
N ASP A 174 -19.21 2.86 -10.40
CA ASP A 174 -19.08 3.03 -11.84
C ASP A 174 -18.41 1.84 -12.56
N PHE A 175 -18.32 0.67 -11.92
CA PHE A 175 -17.79 -0.55 -12.54
C PHE A 175 -18.35 -0.83 -13.94
N ASP A 176 -19.64 -0.62 -14.16
CA ASP A 176 -20.31 -0.89 -15.44
C ASP A 176 -19.82 0.00 -16.59
N LYS A 177 -19.30 1.19 -16.28
CA LYS A 177 -18.74 2.10 -17.28
C LYS A 177 -17.39 1.62 -17.83
N TYR A 178 -16.63 0.88 -17.01
CA TYR A 178 -15.26 0.44 -17.33
C TYR A 178 -15.13 -1.07 -17.55
N SER A 179 -16.25 -1.79 -17.43
CA SER A 179 -16.42 -3.18 -17.89
C SER A 179 -16.25 -3.40 -19.41
N PRO A 180 -16.53 -2.42 -20.30
CA PRO A 180 -16.37 -2.62 -21.75
C PRO A 180 -14.94 -2.95 -22.16
N GLU A 181 -14.85 -3.88 -23.11
CA GLU A 181 -13.60 -4.45 -23.62
C GLU A 181 -12.59 -3.42 -24.13
N GLU A 182 -13.08 -2.29 -24.64
CA GLU A 182 -12.28 -1.22 -25.23
C GLU A 182 -11.49 -0.44 -24.18
N GLU A 183 -12.08 -0.16 -23.02
CA GLU A 183 -11.43 0.60 -21.95
C GLU A 183 -10.32 -0.23 -21.28
N LEU A 184 -10.57 -1.52 -21.04
CA LEU A 184 -9.55 -2.43 -20.52
C LEU A 184 -8.39 -2.63 -21.51
N SER A 185 -8.65 -2.64 -22.82
CA SER A 185 -7.58 -2.71 -23.84
C SER A 185 -6.64 -1.50 -23.83
N LYS A 186 -7.14 -0.31 -23.48
CA LYS A 186 -6.32 0.91 -23.42
C LYS A 186 -5.34 0.89 -22.25
N LEU A 187 -5.67 0.14 -21.20
CA LEU A 187 -4.96 0.19 -19.92
C LEU A 187 -4.05 -1.03 -19.71
N THR A 188 -4.43 -2.20 -20.24
CA THR A 188 -3.68 -3.46 -20.15
C THR A 188 -2.77 -3.71 -21.35
N GLN A 189 -1.71 -4.49 -21.15
CA GLN A 189 -0.72 -4.78 -22.18
C GLN A 189 -0.91 -6.13 -22.87
N ASN A 190 -1.63 -7.06 -22.23
CA ASN A 190 -1.86 -8.39 -22.78
C ASN A 190 -3.20 -8.98 -22.33
N GLU A 191 -3.66 -9.99 -23.08
CA GLU A 191 -4.96 -10.65 -22.84
C GLU A 191 -5.07 -11.31 -21.45
N ALA A 192 -3.95 -11.74 -20.87
CA ALA A 192 -3.99 -12.34 -19.52
C ALA A 192 -4.24 -11.28 -18.44
N GLU A 193 -3.63 -10.10 -18.56
CA GLU A 193 -3.83 -8.94 -17.68
C GLU A 193 -5.25 -8.40 -17.83
N LYS A 194 -5.72 -8.27 -19.07
CA LYS A 194 -7.10 -7.92 -19.39
C LYS A 194 -8.12 -8.86 -18.75
N LYS A 195 -7.89 -10.16 -18.88
CA LYS A 195 -8.75 -11.19 -18.28
C LYS A 195 -8.74 -11.12 -16.75
N LEU A 196 -7.58 -10.88 -16.13
CA LEU A 196 -7.47 -10.72 -14.68
C LEU A 196 -8.32 -9.53 -14.22
N TRP A 197 -8.09 -8.35 -14.78
CA TRP A 197 -8.83 -7.15 -14.40
C TRP A 197 -10.33 -7.29 -14.64
N ARG A 198 -10.75 -7.89 -15.77
CA ARG A 198 -12.17 -8.19 -16.00
C ARG A 198 -12.76 -9.08 -14.90
N SER A 199 -12.04 -10.11 -14.47
CA SER A 199 -12.48 -10.99 -13.37
C SER A 199 -12.57 -10.22 -12.06
N THR A 200 -11.54 -9.44 -11.73
CA THR A 200 -11.50 -8.62 -10.52
C THR A 200 -12.67 -7.63 -10.47
N LEU A 201 -12.95 -6.90 -11.55
CA LEU A 201 -14.09 -5.97 -11.62
C LEU A 201 -15.43 -6.68 -11.46
N LYS A 202 -15.59 -7.85 -12.08
CA LYS A 202 -16.80 -8.67 -11.92
C LYS A 202 -16.97 -9.13 -10.47
N GLU A 203 -15.90 -9.56 -9.82
CA GLU A 203 -15.92 -9.96 -8.42
C GLU A 203 -16.24 -8.79 -7.50
N MET A 204 -15.62 -7.62 -7.72
CA MET A 204 -15.88 -6.43 -6.93
C MET A 204 -17.34 -5.98 -7.05
N LYS A 205 -17.90 -6.02 -8.27
CA LYS A 205 -19.32 -5.76 -8.50
C LYS A 205 -20.21 -6.74 -7.75
N ASN A 206 -19.89 -8.04 -7.79
CA ASN A 206 -20.67 -9.08 -7.13
C ASN A 206 -20.66 -8.96 -5.59
N ARG A 207 -19.56 -8.49 -5.00
CA ARG A 207 -19.49 -8.21 -3.54
C ARG A 207 -20.38 -7.04 -3.14
N GLY A 208 -20.64 -6.12 -4.06
CA GLY A 208 -21.43 -4.91 -3.83
C GLY A 208 -20.63 -3.77 -3.21
N ALA A 209 -21.21 -2.58 -3.28
CA ALA A 209 -20.65 -1.34 -2.74
C ALA A 209 -20.26 -1.48 -1.26
N GLY A 210 -19.06 -0.99 -0.90
CA GLY A 210 -18.57 -0.97 0.48
C GLY A 210 -17.96 -2.29 0.98
N ASN A 211 -18.06 -3.38 0.21
CA ASN A 211 -17.55 -4.71 0.60
C ASN A 211 -16.24 -5.10 -0.12
N ASN A 212 -15.60 -4.13 -0.76
CA ASN A 212 -14.39 -4.33 -1.55
C ASN A 212 -13.15 -3.96 -0.75
N THR A 213 -12.06 -4.70 -0.97
CA THR A 213 -10.77 -4.41 -0.35
C THR A 213 -10.25 -3.07 -0.88
N TRP A 214 -9.89 -2.17 0.04
CA TRP A 214 -9.63 -0.76 -0.26
C TRP A 214 -8.47 -0.55 -1.25
N ASP A 215 -7.45 -1.40 -1.20
CA ASP A 215 -6.25 -1.35 -2.04
C ASP A 215 -6.55 -1.76 -3.48
N ILE A 216 -7.48 -2.70 -3.68
CA ILE A 216 -8.02 -3.06 -4.99
C ILE A 216 -8.84 -1.89 -5.54
N CYS A 217 -9.69 -1.25 -4.73
CA CYS A 217 -10.42 -0.04 -5.15
C CYS A 217 -9.45 1.08 -5.55
N TRP A 218 -8.40 1.31 -4.76
CA TRP A 218 -7.39 2.32 -5.08
C TRP A 218 -6.62 2.01 -6.36
N SER A 219 -6.29 0.73 -6.58
CA SER A 219 -5.65 0.29 -7.82
C SER A 219 -6.55 0.46 -9.02
N TYR A 220 -7.84 0.12 -8.92
CA TYR A 220 -8.81 0.37 -9.98
C TYR A 220 -8.95 1.86 -10.31
N ILE A 221 -9.03 2.72 -9.30
CA ILE A 221 -9.21 4.17 -9.50
C ILE A 221 -7.98 4.76 -10.19
N ARG A 222 -6.77 4.40 -9.75
CA ARG A 222 -5.54 4.79 -10.47
C ARG A 222 -5.56 4.30 -11.91
N PHE A 223 -5.95 3.04 -12.12
CA PHE A 223 -5.99 2.44 -13.46
C PHE A 223 -6.95 3.19 -14.38
N LYS A 224 -8.17 3.46 -13.91
CA LYS A 224 -9.21 4.22 -14.61
C LYS A 224 -8.77 5.64 -14.98
N GLU A 225 -8.06 6.31 -14.08
CA GLU A 225 -7.65 7.71 -14.25
C GLU A 225 -6.30 7.86 -14.96
N ASN A 226 -5.71 6.78 -15.49
CA ASN A 226 -4.33 6.75 -16.01
C ASN A 226 -3.27 7.22 -15.00
N GLY A 227 -3.57 7.07 -13.70
CA GLY A 227 -2.70 7.46 -12.60
C GLY A 227 -1.50 6.53 -12.47
N LEU A 228 -0.31 7.12 -12.40
CA LEU A 228 0.96 6.43 -12.27
C LEU A 228 1.43 6.38 -10.82
N SER A 229 2.17 5.33 -10.51
CA SER A 229 2.88 5.18 -9.25
C SER A 229 4.36 5.40 -9.45
N VAL A 230 4.99 6.14 -8.55
CA VAL A 230 6.44 6.15 -8.36
C VAL A 230 6.84 4.84 -7.69
N ILE A 231 7.72 4.09 -8.33
CA ILE A 231 8.21 2.78 -7.85
C ILE A 231 9.73 2.84 -7.74
N PRO A 232 10.32 2.72 -6.53
CA PRO A 232 11.76 2.74 -6.35
C PRO A 232 12.42 1.55 -7.05
N ARG A 233 13.68 1.72 -7.45
CA ARG A 233 14.48 0.63 -8.03
C ARG A 233 14.85 -0.45 -7.00
N VAL A 234 14.76 -0.13 -5.71
CA VAL A 234 15.01 -1.03 -4.56
C VAL A 234 13.78 -1.07 -3.66
N HIS A 235 13.69 -2.12 -2.84
CA HIS A 235 12.62 -2.24 -1.86
C HIS A 235 12.95 -1.35 -0.65
N LEU A 236 11.99 -0.57 -0.16
CA LEU A 236 12.22 0.45 0.88
C LEU A 236 11.42 0.24 2.16
N SER A 237 10.64 -0.84 2.30
CA SER A 237 9.90 -1.15 3.52
C SER A 237 9.95 -2.65 3.81
N SER A 238 9.38 -3.09 4.93
CA SER A 238 9.16 -4.52 5.16
C SER A 238 7.86 -4.74 5.92
N ASN A 239 7.01 -5.62 5.40
CA ASN A 239 5.87 -6.14 6.15
C ASN A 239 6.34 -7.23 7.13
N ILE A 240 6.14 -6.99 8.42
CA ILE A 240 6.49 -7.90 9.53
C ILE A 240 5.27 -8.64 10.12
N GLY A 241 4.08 -8.42 9.55
CA GLY A 241 2.79 -8.93 10.01
C GLY A 241 2.50 -10.35 9.53
N ALA A 242 3.35 -11.31 9.92
CA ALA A 242 3.21 -12.71 9.52
C ALA A 242 1.82 -13.31 9.84
N GLU A 243 1.14 -12.77 10.85
CA GLU A 243 -0.24 -13.07 11.20
C GLU A 243 -1.09 -11.79 11.13
N GLY A 244 -2.23 -11.86 10.43
CA GLY A 244 -3.12 -10.73 10.19
C GLY A 244 -4.41 -11.12 9.46
N LEU A 245 -5.22 -10.12 9.06
CA LEU A 245 -6.53 -10.34 8.42
C LEU A 245 -6.44 -11.23 7.16
N HIS A 246 -5.38 -11.03 6.37
CA HIS A 246 -5.16 -11.75 5.11
C HIS A 246 -4.02 -12.78 5.17
N SER A 247 -3.37 -12.96 6.33
CA SER A 247 -2.24 -13.88 6.50
C SER A 247 -2.41 -14.76 7.73
N LYS A 248 -2.34 -16.09 7.54
CA LYS A 248 -2.37 -17.09 8.63
C LYS A 248 -0.99 -17.72 8.89
N GLY A 249 0.08 -17.02 8.50
CA GLY A 249 1.45 -17.48 8.65
C GLY A 249 2.40 -16.82 7.64
N LYS A 250 3.70 -16.90 7.93
CA LYS A 250 4.76 -16.30 7.10
C LYS A 250 4.69 -16.78 5.65
N THR A 251 4.58 -15.83 4.73
CA THR A 251 4.76 -16.05 3.27
C THR A 251 6.11 -15.50 2.82
N GLY A 252 6.51 -15.78 1.57
CA GLY A 252 7.73 -15.23 0.97
C GLY A 252 7.73 -13.71 0.77
N GLU A 253 6.60 -13.04 0.99
CA GLU A 253 6.48 -11.59 0.87
C GLU A 253 6.68 -10.86 2.21
N HIS A 254 6.70 -11.58 3.35
CA HIS A 254 7.00 -11.00 4.66
C HIS A 254 8.51 -10.95 4.93
N PHE A 255 8.94 -9.97 5.73
CA PHE A 255 10.34 -9.77 6.13
C PHE A 255 11.30 -9.64 4.95
N ARG A 256 10.83 -9.04 3.85
CA ARG A 256 11.69 -8.75 2.69
C ARG A 256 12.75 -7.73 3.10
N PRO A 257 14.01 -7.91 2.67
CA PRO A 257 15.03 -6.92 2.94
C PRO A 257 14.69 -5.60 2.23
N PHE A 258 14.97 -4.50 2.91
CA PHE A 258 14.89 -3.14 2.37
C PHE A 258 16.27 -2.49 2.35
N ASP A 259 16.44 -1.49 1.49
CA ASP A 259 17.64 -0.67 1.48
C ASP A 259 17.49 0.54 2.41
N ALA A 260 18.07 0.43 3.61
CA ALA A 260 18.04 1.48 4.63
C ALA A 260 18.89 2.72 4.30
N ASN A 261 19.79 2.61 3.31
CA ASN A 261 20.75 3.65 2.95
C ASN A 261 20.43 4.32 1.60
N PHE A 262 19.36 3.85 0.94
CA PHE A 262 18.95 4.38 -0.34
C PHE A 262 18.65 5.89 -0.28
N THR A 263 19.07 6.60 -1.32
CA THR A 263 18.77 8.01 -1.53
C THR A 263 18.59 8.22 -3.03
N ALA A 264 17.40 8.69 -3.43
CA ALA A 264 17.15 8.99 -4.84
C ALA A 264 17.88 10.28 -5.25
N LYS A 265 18.73 10.18 -6.26
CA LYS A 265 19.50 11.27 -6.85
C LYS A 265 19.31 11.35 -8.36
N ASN A 266 19.17 10.21 -9.01
CA ASN A 266 18.97 10.11 -10.45
C ASN A 266 17.48 9.96 -10.76
N HIS A 267 16.83 11.08 -11.06
CA HIS A 267 15.41 11.15 -11.34
C HIS A 267 15.15 10.89 -12.84
N PRO A 268 14.08 10.17 -13.22
CA PRO A 268 13.63 10.13 -14.61
C PRO A 268 13.37 11.54 -15.15
N SER A 269 13.76 11.79 -16.40
CA SER A 269 13.58 13.10 -17.06
C SER A 269 12.12 13.41 -17.40
N GLU A 270 11.27 12.37 -17.48
CA GLU A 270 9.86 12.47 -17.86
C GLU A 270 8.99 11.62 -16.93
N VAL A 271 7.77 12.10 -16.70
CA VAL A 271 6.71 11.32 -16.05
C VAL A 271 6.06 10.44 -17.10
N LYS A 272 6.63 9.26 -17.29
CA LYS A 272 6.22 8.35 -18.36
C LYS A 272 6.14 6.92 -17.87
N ARG A 273 5.00 6.28 -18.15
CA ARG A 273 4.74 4.87 -17.86
C ARG A 273 5.82 3.97 -18.47
N ASN A 274 6.44 3.13 -17.66
CA ASN A 274 7.38 2.11 -18.09
C ASN A 274 6.64 0.82 -18.46
N LEU A 275 6.27 0.72 -19.75
CA LEU A 275 5.51 -0.43 -20.27
C LEU A 275 6.27 -1.76 -20.08
N TYR A 276 7.60 -1.75 -20.25
CA TYR A 276 8.41 -2.94 -20.03
C TYR A 276 8.29 -3.43 -18.59
N TYR A 277 8.48 -2.54 -17.61
CA TYR A 277 8.35 -2.87 -16.19
C TYR A 277 6.95 -3.42 -15.89
N ASP A 278 5.90 -2.74 -16.34
CA ASP A 278 4.52 -3.15 -16.06
C ASP A 278 4.22 -4.56 -16.58
N ASN A 279 4.62 -4.89 -17.82
CA ASN A 279 4.45 -6.23 -18.37
C ASN A 279 5.33 -7.27 -17.65
N TYR A 280 6.57 -6.91 -17.33
CA TYR A 280 7.47 -7.78 -16.58
C TYR A 280 6.92 -8.07 -15.18
N HIS A 281 6.47 -7.04 -14.47
CA HIS A 281 5.87 -7.12 -13.14
C HIS A 281 4.60 -7.96 -13.14
N PHE A 282 3.71 -7.74 -14.12
CA PHE A 282 2.51 -8.53 -14.27
C PHE A 282 2.82 -10.03 -14.39
N ASN A 283 3.74 -10.39 -15.28
CA ASN A 283 4.06 -11.80 -15.54
C ASN A 283 4.84 -12.47 -14.39
N ASN A 284 5.68 -11.72 -13.67
CA ASN A 284 6.59 -12.26 -12.65
C ASN A 284 6.10 -12.10 -11.22
N HIS A 285 5.06 -11.30 -10.96
CA HIS A 285 4.54 -11.07 -9.60
C HIS A 285 3.03 -11.23 -9.52
N ILE A 286 2.26 -10.50 -10.35
CA ILE A 286 0.79 -10.49 -10.27
C ILE A 286 0.19 -11.81 -10.76
N ASN A 287 0.56 -12.23 -11.95
CA ASN A 287 0.08 -13.46 -12.62
C ASN A 287 1.11 -14.58 -12.50
N ARG A 288 1.74 -14.74 -11.33
CA ARG A 288 2.66 -15.86 -11.06
C ARG A 288 1.95 -17.18 -11.30
N ARG A 289 2.10 -17.73 -12.50
CA ARG A 289 1.56 -19.04 -12.84
C ARG A 289 2.39 -20.09 -12.10
N PRO A 290 1.77 -20.99 -11.31
CA PRO A 290 2.52 -22.08 -10.71
C PRO A 290 3.19 -22.89 -11.82
N THR A 291 4.46 -23.26 -11.62
CA THR A 291 5.22 -24.09 -12.56
C THR A 291 4.51 -25.41 -12.82
N ILE A 292 4.84 -26.10 -13.93
CA ILE A 292 4.27 -27.42 -14.24
C ILE A 292 4.48 -28.38 -13.05
N LEU A 293 5.65 -28.32 -12.41
CA LEU A 293 5.97 -29.09 -11.21
C LEU A 293 5.08 -28.70 -10.02
N GLN A 294 4.88 -27.41 -9.76
CA GLN A 294 3.98 -26.95 -8.69
C GLN A 294 2.51 -27.33 -8.95
N ARG A 295 2.08 -27.34 -10.21
CA ARG A 295 0.75 -27.81 -10.62
C ARG A 295 0.61 -29.32 -10.41
N ALA A 296 1.64 -30.10 -10.76
CA ALA A 296 1.67 -31.55 -10.56
C ALA A 296 1.65 -31.92 -9.07
N VAL A 297 2.52 -31.29 -8.27
CA VAL A 297 2.55 -31.46 -6.79
C VAL A 297 1.22 -31.04 -6.17
N GLY A 298 0.67 -29.89 -6.58
CA GLY A 298 -0.63 -29.42 -6.08
C GLY A 298 -1.82 -30.28 -6.51
N LYS A 299 -1.69 -31.09 -7.58
CA LYS A 299 -2.67 -32.10 -7.97
C LYS A 299 -2.54 -33.35 -7.09
N ILE A 300 -1.32 -33.84 -6.88
CA ILE A 300 -1.02 -35.00 -6.02
C ILE A 300 -1.49 -34.75 -4.58
N LEU A 301 -1.16 -33.59 -4.00
CA LEU A 301 -1.56 -33.23 -2.64
C LEU A 301 -3.08 -33.10 -2.46
N ARG A 302 -3.82 -32.71 -3.50
CA ARG A 302 -5.30 -32.66 -3.46
C ARG A 302 -5.91 -34.06 -3.52
N THR A 303 -5.33 -34.96 -4.31
CA THR A 303 -5.78 -36.36 -4.38
C THR A 303 -5.50 -37.11 -3.08
N LEU A 304 -4.38 -36.84 -2.41
CA LEU A 304 -4.03 -37.47 -1.13
C LEU A 304 -4.84 -36.95 0.07
N LYS A 305 -5.47 -35.76 -0.02
CA LYS A 305 -6.36 -35.22 1.04
C LYS A 305 -7.83 -35.65 0.90
N LEU A 306 -8.17 -36.33 -0.19
CA LEU A 306 -9.52 -36.83 -0.48
C LEU A 306 -9.63 -38.35 -0.26
N ASN A 307 -8.60 -38.98 0.33
CA ASN A 307 -8.57 -40.37 0.77
C ASN A 307 -8.41 -40.46 2.29
#